data_AF-X1IWX3-F1
#
_entry.id   AF-X1IWX3-F1
#
_cell.length_a   1.000
_cell.length_b   1.000
_cell.length_c   1.000
_cell.angle_alpha   90.00
_cell.angle_beta   90.00
_cell.angle_gamma   90.00
#
_symmetry.space_group_name_H-M   'P 1'
#
loop_
_entity.id
_entity.type
_entity.pdbx_description
1 polymer ?
#
loop_
_entity_poly.entity_id
_entity_poly.type
_entity_poly.pdbx_seq_one_letter_code
_entity_poly.pdbx_strand_id
1 'polypeptide(L)' 'RLATETGIFPLYEIENGEYKLSVNPPKLKPVQDYLKLQGRFRHLSEETVAEIQHRVDREYTKLMGKVA' A
#
# COMPACT_ATOMS: atom_id res chain seq x y z
N ARG A 1 -0.53 -10.99 -3.62
CA ARG A 1 -0.57 -10.05 -4.78
C ARG A 1 -1.31 -8.75 -4.45
N LEU A 2 -2.60 -8.78 -4.06
CA LEU A 2 -3.34 -7.55 -3.78
C LEU A 2 -2.69 -6.62 -2.74
N ALA A 3 -2.00 -7.15 -1.73
CA ALA A 3 -1.30 -6.34 -0.72
C ALA A 3 -0.28 -5.35 -1.33
N THR A 4 0.42 -5.74 -2.39
CA THR A 4 1.41 -4.90 -3.07
C THR A 4 0.73 -3.97 -4.09
N GLU A 5 -0.32 -4.46 -4.76
CA GLU A 5 -1.09 -3.67 -5.73
C GLU A 5 -1.92 -2.55 -5.07
N THR A 6 -2.30 -2.68 -3.81
CA THR A 6 -2.97 -1.62 -3.05
C THR A 6 -2.02 -0.71 -2.28
N GLY A 7 -0.71 -1.01 -2.29
CA GLY A 7 0.30 -0.23 -1.57
C GLY A 7 0.31 -0.45 -0.05
N ILE A 8 -0.55 -1.34 0.48
CA ILE A 8 -0.57 -1.69 1.92
C ILE A 8 0.76 -2.30 2.35
N PHE A 9 1.34 -3.12 1.47
CA PHE A 9 2.64 -3.74 1.70
C PHE A 9 3.52 -3.52 0.47
N PRO A 10 4.16 -2.34 0.35
CA PRO A 10 5.06 -2.08 -0.77
C PRO A 10 6.29 -2.97 -0.64
N LEU A 11 6.72 -3.56 -1.75
CA LEU A 11 7.93 -4.37 -1.81
C LEU A 11 9.03 -3.55 -2.47
N TYR A 12 10.10 -3.32 -1.72
CA TYR A 12 11.26 -2.58 -2.17
C TYR A 12 12.50 -3.10 -1.46
N GLU A 13 13.64 -2.89 -2.10
CA GLU A 13 14.96 -3.18 -1.59
C GLU A 13 15.71 -1.88 -1.36
N ILE A 14 16.63 -1.90 -0.41
CA ILE A 14 17.55 -0.79 -0.16
C ILE A 14 18.95 -1.33 -0.37
N GLU A 15 19.63 -0.86 -1.40
CA GLU A 15 21.00 -1.23 -1.73
C GLU A 15 21.85 0.04 -1.72
N ASN A 16 22.91 0.08 -0.90
CA ASN A 16 23.79 1.25 -0.74
C ASN A 16 23.07 2.58 -0.43
N GLY A 17 21.91 2.52 0.22
CA GLY A 17 21.08 3.69 0.55
C GLY A 17 20.11 4.10 -0.56
N GLU A 18 20.14 3.45 -1.72
CA GLU A 18 19.22 3.67 -2.83
C GLU A 18 18.00 2.74 -2.70
N TYR A 19 16.80 3.31 -2.82
CA TYR A 19 15.55 2.58 -2.74
C TYR A 19 15.12 2.12 -4.13
N LYS A 20 14.83 0.83 -4.28
CA LYS A 20 14.34 0.26 -5.54
C LYS A 20 13.05 -0.51 -5.28
N LEU A 21 11.96 -0.13 -5.95
CA LEU A 21 10.72 -0.89 -5.89
C LEU A 21 10.89 -2.23 -6.61
N SER A 22 10.70 -3.33 -5.87
CA SER A 22 10.66 -4.68 -6.44
C SER A 22 9.33 -4.93 -7.18
N VAL A 23 8.24 -4.29 -6.73
CA VAL A 23 6.94 -4.30 -7.41
C VAL A 23 6.43 -2.86 -7.53
N ASN A 24 6.36 -2.35 -8.76
CA ASN A 24 5.90 -1.00 -9.06
C ASN A 24 4.60 -1.03 -9.91
N PRO A 25 3.41 -1.13 -9.29
CA PRO A 25 2.16 -1.04 -10.02
C PRO A 25 1.98 0.39 -10.59
N PRO A 26 1.53 0.55 -11.84
CA PRO A 26 1.35 1.88 -12.47
C PRO A 26 0.30 2.73 -11.75
N LYS A 27 -0.66 2.08 -11.08
CA LYS A 27 -1.65 2.73 -10.22
C LYS A 27 -2.02 1.80 -9.08
N LEU A 28 -2.11 2.35 -7.87
CA LEU A 28 -2.58 1.59 -6.71
C LEU A 28 -4.09 1.30 -6.82
N LYS A 29 -4.45 0.08 -6.44
CA LYS A 29 -5.85 -0.31 -6.23
C LYS A 29 -6.34 0.21 -4.87
N PRO A 30 -7.66 0.42 -4.69
CA PRO A 30 -8.22 0.75 -3.39
C PRO A 30 -7.85 -0.29 -2.33
N VAL A 31 -7.51 0.13 -1.11
CA VAL A 31 -7.21 -0.77 0.02
C VAL A 31 -8.39 -1.71 0.31
N GLN A 32 -9.61 -1.23 0.03
CA GLN A 32 -10.84 -1.98 0.22
C GLN A 32 -10.85 -3.31 -0.56
N ASP A 33 -10.26 -3.37 -1.75
CA ASP A 33 -10.19 -4.59 -2.57
C ASP A 33 -9.38 -5.69 -1.88
N TYR A 34 -8.36 -5.30 -1.11
CA TYR A 34 -7.57 -6.23 -0.31
C TYR A 34 -8.27 -6.58 1.01
N LEU A 35 -8.86 -5.59 1.69
CA LEU A 35 -9.47 -5.78 3.02
C LEU A 35 -10.75 -6.62 2.96
N LYS A 36 -11.63 -6.41 1.97
CA LYS A 36 -12.91 -7.13 1.83
C LYS A 36 -12.77 -8.65 1.69
N LEU A 37 -11.65 -9.11 1.12
CA LEU A 37 -11.38 -10.54 0.92
C LEU A 37 -10.97 -11.27 2.20
N GLN A 38 -10.64 -10.54 3.27
CA GLN A 38 -10.07 -11.09 4.49
C GLN A 38 -11.07 -11.02 5.65
N GLY A 39 -11.49 -12.18 6.16
CA GLY A 39 -12.46 -12.27 7.25
C GLY A 39 -12.09 -11.45 8.49
N ARG A 40 -10.79 -11.35 8.80
CA ARG A 40 -10.28 -10.57 9.94
C ARG A 40 -10.59 -9.07 9.89
N PHE A 41 -10.90 -8.53 8.71
CA PHE A 41 -11.20 -7.10 8.53
C PHE A 41 -12.70 -6.81 8.32
N ARG A 42 -13.57 -7.82 8.44
CA ARG A 42 -15.03 -7.66 8.25
C ARG A 42 -15.69 -6.70 9.24
N HIS A 43 -15.06 -6.45 10.40
CA HIS A 43 -15.60 -5.58 11.44
C HIS A 43 -15.23 -4.10 11.24
N LEU A 44 -14.41 -3.77 10.23
CA LEU A 44 -14.00 -2.39 9.99
C LEU A 44 -15.15 -1.59 9.36
N SER A 45 -15.36 -0.36 9.84
CA SER A 45 -16.31 0.58 9.23
C SER A 45 -15.73 1.18 7.95
N GLU A 46 -16.59 1.78 7.13
CA GLU A 46 -16.15 2.50 5.92
C GLU A 46 -15.23 3.69 6.26
N GLU A 47 -15.48 4.37 7.38
CA GLU A 47 -14.64 5.45 7.89
C GLU A 47 -13.23 4.94 8.24
N THR A 48 -13.11 3.83 8.97
CA THR A 48 -11.81 3.22 9.27
C THR A 48 -11.10 2.78 7.99
N VAL A 49 -11.82 2.25 7.00
CA VAL A 49 -11.24 1.88 5.71
C VAL A 49 -10.72 3.10 4.96
N ALA A 50 -11.42 4.24 5.02
CA ALA A 50 -10.97 5.49 4.41
C ALA A 50 -9.72 6.04 5.10
N GLU A 51 -9.65 6.00 6.43
CA GLU A 51 -8.43 6.36 7.19
C GLU A 51 -7.24 5.49 6.79
N ILE A 52 -7.45 4.17 6.63
CA ILE A 52 -6.42 3.25 6.16
C ILE A 52 -5.97 3.63 4.75
N GLN A 53 -6.90 3.94 3.83
CA GLN A 53 -6.57 4.38 2.47
C GLN A 53 -5.67 5.62 2.51
N HIS A 54 -6.08 6.67 3.25
CA HIS A 54 -5.30 7.90 3.37
C HIS A 54 -3.89 7.67 3.96
N ARG A 55 -3.78 6.79 4.96
CA ARG A 55 -2.49 6.44 5.53
C ARG A 55 -1.61 5.72 4.51
N VAL A 56 -2.15 4.73 3.79
CA VAL A 56 -1.43 3.98 2.77
C VAL A 56 -0.94 4.91 1.66
N ASP A 57 -1.81 5.78 1.15
CA ASP A 57 -1.45 6.75 0.11
C ASP A 57 -0.30 7.65 0.57
N ARG A 58 -0.39 8.19 1.78
CA ARG A 58 0.66 9.06 2.35
C ARG A 58 1.99 8.34 2.50
N GLU A 59 2.01 7.13 3.05
CA GLU A 59 3.26 6.38 3.23
C GLU A 59 3.84 5.92 1.88
N TYR A 60 2.99 5.56 0.91
CA TYR A 60 3.43 5.21 -0.44
C TYR A 60 4.03 6.42 -1.15
N THR A 61 3.42 7.62 -1.07
CA THR A 61 4.00 8.85 -1.62
C THR A 61 5.37 9.16 -1.00
N LYS A 62 5.52 9.00 0.32
CA LYS A 62 6.83 9.15 0.98
C LYS A 62 7.86 8.15 0.47
N LEU A 63 7.47 6.90 0.26
CA LEU A 63 8.35 5.87 -0.31
C LEU A 63 8.77 6.24 -1.74
N MET A 64 7.83 6.64 -2.59
CA MET A 64 8.11 7.10 -3.96
C MET A 64 9.07 8.30 -3.99
N GLY A 65 9.01 9.19 -3.00
CA GLY A 65 9.98 10.29 -2.88
C GLY A 65 11.41 9.86 -2.52
N LYS A 66 11.60 8.61 -2.07
CA LYS A 66 12.92 8.03 -1.78
C LYS A 66 13.44 7.14 -2.91
N VAL A 67 12.53 6.62 -3.74
CA VAL A 67 12.86 5.83 -4.91
C VAL A 67 13.36 6.81 -5.97
N ALA A 68 14.67 6.77 -6.23
CA ALA A 68 15.33 7.58 -7.25
C ALA A 68 15.17 6.96 -8.64
#